data_AF-A0A820J2A9-F1
#
_entry.id   AF-A0A820J2A9-F1
#
_cell.length_a   1.000
_cell.length_b   1.000
_cell.length_c   1.000
_cell.angle_alpha   90.00
_cell.angle_beta   90.00
_cell.angle_gamma   90.00
#
_symmetry.space_group_name_H-M   'P 1'
#
loop_
_entity.id
_entity.type
_entity.pdbx_description
1 polymer ?
#
loop_
_entity_poly.entity_id
_entity_poly.type
_entity_poly.pdbx_seq_one_letter_code
_entity_poly.pdbx_strand_id
1 'polypeptide(L)'
;NCKKIGAEDKDNNCVLIITGSLNPIHRSHIANLQLVRRYLEHHKERPLNVLAAYLSPTHDGYVKNKLGSSHWIPAVDRSKLCQEVIKEENLESLISVAEGEFQYKRFVDFDDVVIELAQFLNDERDKPNGLGLLKKPLKVVYVCGLDHFNNCRHVEQLAKNENIACAVIYRLNASEDYIKRLEEKSSNIYYITLDDERKTLVDISSTKIRKQYQNPTDSE
;
A
#
# COMPACT_ATOMS: atom_id res chain seq x y z
N ASN A 1 -24.54 -2.00 -21.55
CA ASN A 1 -24.42 -3.30 -20.86
C ASN A 1 -23.07 -3.40 -20.15
N CYS A 2 -22.93 -2.74 -19.00
CA CYS A 2 -21.75 -2.85 -18.15
C CYS A 2 -21.97 -4.03 -17.19
N LYS A 3 -21.13 -5.06 -17.26
CA LYS A 3 -21.12 -6.16 -16.29
C LYS A 3 -20.75 -5.58 -14.93
N LYS A 4 -21.71 -5.51 -14.01
CA LYS A 4 -21.47 -5.35 -12.58
C LYS A 4 -20.66 -6.56 -12.13
N ILE A 5 -19.38 -6.37 -11.83
CA ILE A 5 -18.63 -7.34 -11.05
C ILE A 5 -19.22 -7.22 -9.64
N GLY A 6 -19.98 -8.23 -9.22
CA GLY A 6 -20.52 -8.28 -7.87
C GLY A 6 -19.35 -8.39 -6.90
N ALA A 7 -19.04 -7.29 -6.21
CA ALA A 7 -18.39 -7.42 -4.91
C ALA A 7 -19.39 -8.16 -4.03
N GLU A 8 -19.22 -9.48 -3.91
CA GLU A 8 -19.96 -10.23 -2.90
C GLU A 8 -19.61 -9.61 -1.55
N ASP A 9 -20.63 -9.11 -0.84
CA ASP A 9 -20.50 -8.60 0.51
C ASP A 9 -20.11 -9.76 1.43
N LYS A 10 -18.80 -10.03 1.50
CA LYS A 10 -18.20 -10.91 2.50
C LYS A 10 -18.07 -10.13 3.79
N ASP A 11 -18.21 -10.81 4.91
CA ASP A 11 -18.24 -10.19 6.23
C ASP A 11 -17.01 -9.30 6.57
N ASN A 12 -15.86 -9.48 5.90
CA ASN A 12 -14.62 -8.77 6.19
C ASN A 12 -14.02 -8.10 4.93
N ASN A 13 -14.68 -7.08 4.41
CA ASN A 13 -14.18 -6.32 3.26
C ASN A 13 -13.05 -5.38 3.64
N CYS A 14 -12.07 -5.21 2.75
CA CYS A 14 -10.99 -4.26 2.94
C CYS A 14 -10.51 -3.59 1.65
N VAL A 15 -9.80 -2.49 1.81
CA VAL A 15 -8.98 -1.86 0.76
C VAL A 15 -7.53 -1.81 1.19
N LEU A 16 -6.61 -1.91 0.24
CA LEU A 16 -5.18 -1.77 0.51
C LEU A 16 -4.74 -0.33 0.26
N ILE A 17 -3.71 0.13 0.97
CA ILE A 17 -3.03 1.40 0.65
C ILE A 17 -1.52 1.28 0.83
N ILE A 18 -0.77 1.79 -0.14
CA ILE A 18 0.65 2.10 -0.03
C ILE A 18 0.81 3.61 -0.10
N THR A 19 1.51 4.17 0.88
CA THR A 19 2.00 5.54 0.85
C THR A 19 3.50 5.58 0.57
N GLY A 20 4.03 6.73 0.18
CA GLY A 20 5.46 6.99 0.19
C GLY A 20 5.98 7.69 -1.06
N SER A 21 7.31 7.69 -1.21
CA SER A 21 7.96 8.49 -2.25
C SER A 21 7.56 8.06 -3.66
N LEU A 22 7.39 6.76 -3.93
CA LEU A 22 7.07 6.22 -5.27
C LEU A 22 7.89 6.90 -6.38
N ASN A 23 9.21 6.97 -6.18
CA ASN A 23 10.12 7.84 -6.93
C ASN A 23 11.28 7.08 -7.62
N PRO A 24 11.03 6.43 -8.77
CA PRO A 24 9.72 6.19 -9.37
C PRO A 24 9.02 4.97 -8.72
N ILE A 25 7.73 4.82 -9.02
CA ILE A 25 7.04 3.54 -8.87
C ILE A 25 7.69 2.49 -9.77
N HIS A 26 7.56 1.21 -9.42
CA HIS A 26 8.13 0.09 -10.15
C HIS A 26 7.39 -1.21 -9.82
N ARG A 27 7.60 -2.26 -10.62
CA ARG A 27 6.89 -3.55 -10.52
C ARG A 27 6.88 -4.18 -9.13
N SER A 28 7.96 -4.04 -8.34
CA SER A 28 7.95 -4.56 -6.96
C SER A 28 6.87 -3.91 -6.07
N HIS A 29 6.47 -2.66 -6.29
CA HIS A 29 5.34 -2.05 -5.56
C HIS A 29 4.01 -2.72 -5.91
N ILE A 30 3.79 -3.02 -7.19
CA ILE A 30 2.58 -3.72 -7.67
C ILE A 30 2.57 -5.17 -7.17
N ALA A 31 3.70 -5.87 -7.30
CA ALA A 31 3.85 -7.23 -6.82
C ALA A 31 3.59 -7.34 -5.31
N ASN A 32 3.94 -6.32 -4.52
CA ASN A 32 3.61 -6.27 -3.10
C ASN A 32 2.10 -6.18 -2.85
N LEU A 33 1.38 -5.31 -3.58
CA LEU A 33 -0.08 -5.22 -3.45
C LEU A 33 -0.76 -6.54 -3.84
N GLN A 34 -0.31 -7.17 -4.92
CA GLN A 34 -0.86 -8.46 -5.37
C GLN A 34 -0.54 -9.59 -4.38
N LEU A 35 0.67 -9.64 -3.83
CA LEU A 35 1.07 -10.59 -2.79
C LEU A 35 0.20 -10.43 -1.56
N VAL A 36 0.08 -9.19 -1.04
CA VAL A 36 -0.77 -8.89 0.12
C VAL A 36 -2.20 -9.29 -0.15
N ARG A 37 -2.73 -8.95 -1.31
CA ARG A 37 -4.09 -9.32 -1.70
C ARG A 37 -4.30 -10.84 -1.60
N ARG A 38 -3.46 -11.61 -2.30
CA ARG A 38 -3.56 -13.08 -2.29
C ARG A 38 -3.43 -13.64 -0.88
N TYR A 39 -2.49 -13.12 -0.09
CA TYR A 39 -2.26 -13.56 1.28
C TYR A 39 -3.48 -13.30 2.18
N LEU A 40 -4.05 -12.09 2.13
CA LEU A 40 -5.21 -11.72 2.95
C LEU A 40 -6.46 -12.51 2.58
N GLU A 41 -6.71 -12.71 1.29
CA GLU A 41 -7.87 -13.47 0.79
C GLU A 41 -7.80 -14.96 1.18
N HIS A 42 -6.60 -15.53 1.33
CA HIS A 42 -6.37 -16.94 1.67
C HIS A 42 -5.88 -17.14 3.11
N HIS A 43 -5.87 -16.09 3.94
CA HIS A 43 -5.41 -16.21 5.32
C HIS A 43 -6.29 -17.18 6.09
N LYS A 44 -5.69 -18.21 6.70
CA LYS A 44 -6.42 -19.34 7.30
C LYS A 44 -7.40 -18.93 8.40
N GLU A 45 -6.98 -18.02 9.29
CA GLU A 45 -7.74 -17.68 10.49
C GLU A 45 -8.58 -16.41 10.39
N ARG A 46 -8.17 -15.47 9.54
CA ARG A 46 -8.74 -14.10 9.48
C ARG A 46 -8.70 -13.56 8.04
N PRO A 47 -9.40 -14.23 7.12
CA PRO A 47 -9.44 -13.84 5.72
C PRO A 47 -10.12 -12.48 5.55
N LEU A 48 -9.56 -11.67 4.66
CA LEU A 48 -10.17 -10.40 4.22
C LEU A 48 -10.47 -10.45 2.72
N ASN A 49 -11.57 -9.81 2.33
CA ASN A 49 -11.96 -9.65 0.94
C ASN A 49 -11.45 -8.31 0.40
N VAL A 50 -10.43 -8.34 -0.45
CA VAL A 50 -9.81 -7.11 -0.97
C VAL A 50 -10.63 -6.58 -2.14
N LEU A 51 -11.28 -5.43 -1.91
CA LEU A 51 -12.13 -4.79 -2.90
C LEU A 51 -11.33 -3.92 -3.88
N ALA A 52 -10.31 -3.23 -3.37
CA ALA A 52 -9.50 -2.28 -4.13
C ALA A 52 -8.15 -2.04 -3.45
N ALA A 53 -7.25 -1.33 -4.13
CA ALA A 53 -6.01 -0.83 -3.59
C ALA A 53 -5.74 0.61 -4.05
N TYR A 54 -5.09 1.39 -3.19
CA TYR A 54 -4.67 2.75 -3.48
C TYR A 54 -3.14 2.86 -3.47
N LEU A 55 -2.61 3.52 -4.50
CA LEU A 55 -1.27 4.08 -4.49
C LEU A 55 -1.38 5.56 -4.10
N SER A 56 -0.74 5.96 -3.02
CA SER A 56 -0.76 7.33 -2.52
C SER A 56 0.66 7.92 -2.58
N PRO A 57 1.05 8.58 -3.68
CA PRO A 57 2.31 9.29 -3.75
C PRO A 57 2.35 10.41 -2.71
N THR A 58 3.41 10.47 -1.92
CA THR A 58 3.56 11.47 -0.85
C THR A 58 3.88 12.87 -1.36
N HIS A 59 3.80 13.88 -0.49
CA HIS A 59 4.05 15.28 -0.79
C HIS A 59 5.50 15.57 -1.21
N ASP A 60 5.69 16.50 -2.16
CA ASP A 60 7.02 16.83 -2.72
C ASP A 60 8.01 17.33 -1.67
N GLY A 61 7.55 18.09 -0.68
CA GLY A 61 8.39 18.54 0.43
C GLY A 61 9.09 17.40 1.16
N TYR A 62 8.39 16.29 1.40
CA TYR A 62 8.97 15.10 2.02
C TYR A 62 9.98 14.42 1.09
N VAL A 63 9.62 14.24 -0.18
CA VAL A 63 10.50 13.57 -1.15
C VAL A 63 11.79 14.37 -1.37
N LYS A 64 11.71 15.70 -1.47
CA LYS A 64 12.88 16.59 -1.55
C LYS A 64 13.78 16.47 -0.34
N ASN A 65 13.21 16.50 0.86
CA ASN A 65 13.97 16.36 2.10
C ASN A 65 14.68 15.00 2.17
N LYS A 66 14.00 13.93 1.77
CA LYS A 66 14.52 12.56 1.81
C LYS A 66 15.59 12.27 0.77
N LEU A 67 15.44 12.80 -0.46
CA LEU A 67 16.27 12.43 -1.61
C LEU A 67 17.26 13.52 -2.05
N GLY A 68 17.12 14.73 -1.54
CA GLY A 68 17.84 15.90 -2.01
C GLY A 68 17.27 16.49 -3.30
N SER A 69 17.82 17.64 -3.70
CA SER A 69 17.28 18.50 -4.77
C SER A 69 17.33 17.89 -6.18
N SER A 70 18.23 16.93 -6.42
CA SER A 70 18.59 16.41 -7.75
C SER A 70 17.95 15.08 -8.11
N HIS A 71 17.21 14.45 -7.20
CA HIS A 71 16.83 13.03 -7.34
C HIS A 71 15.34 12.74 -7.14
N TRP A 72 14.51 13.78 -7.08
CA TRP A 72 13.06 13.67 -6.87
C TRP A 72 12.28 14.02 -8.15
N ILE A 73 11.17 13.33 -8.36
CA ILE A 73 10.19 13.55 -9.41
C ILE A 73 9.00 14.27 -8.76
N PRO A 74 8.43 15.32 -9.38
CA PRO A 74 7.24 16.00 -8.88
C PRO A 74 6.07 15.05 -8.62
N ALA A 75 5.26 15.35 -7.60
CA ALA A 75 4.17 14.48 -7.17
C ALA A 75 3.15 14.22 -8.28
N VAL A 76 2.85 15.26 -9.07
CA VAL A 76 1.98 15.14 -10.25
C VAL A 76 2.55 14.14 -11.25
N ASP A 77 3.85 14.15 -11.48
CA ASP A 77 4.48 13.23 -12.44
C ASP A 77 4.62 11.82 -11.84
N ARG A 78 4.84 11.69 -10.53
CA ARG A 78 4.77 10.40 -9.84
C ARG A 78 3.36 9.81 -9.87
N SER A 79 2.31 10.62 -9.75
CA SER A 79 0.92 10.21 -9.93
C SER A 79 0.70 9.63 -11.33
N LYS A 80 1.13 10.35 -12.38
CA LYS A 80 1.09 9.86 -13.77
C LYS A 80 1.83 8.54 -13.96
N LEU A 81 3.04 8.42 -13.41
CA LEU A 81 3.80 7.16 -13.46
C LEU A 81 3.06 6.02 -12.78
N CYS A 82 2.35 6.29 -11.67
CA CYS A 82 1.50 5.28 -11.02
C CYS A 82 0.33 4.87 -11.92
N GLN A 83 -0.33 5.82 -12.58
CA GLN A 83 -1.42 5.54 -13.53
C GLN A 83 -0.93 4.70 -14.71
N GLU A 84 0.22 5.03 -15.30
CA GLU A 84 0.80 4.27 -16.41
C GLU A 84 1.14 2.83 -16.00
N VAL A 85 1.73 2.61 -14.82
CA VAL A 85 2.04 1.26 -14.33
C VAL A 85 0.76 0.46 -14.06
N ILE A 86 -0.28 1.07 -13.50
CA ILE A 86 -1.58 0.39 -13.30
C ILE A 86 -2.14 -0.08 -14.64
N LYS A 87 -2.08 0.77 -15.66
CA LYS A 87 -2.57 0.47 -17.01
C LYS A 87 -1.73 -0.59 -17.71
N GLU A 88 -0.40 -0.50 -17.65
CA GLU A 88 0.53 -1.48 -18.23
C GLU A 88 0.25 -2.90 -17.69
N GLU A 89 -0.03 -3.00 -16.39
CA GLU A 89 -0.32 -4.26 -15.70
C GLU A 89 -1.81 -4.67 -15.79
N ASN A 90 -2.66 -3.89 -16.48
CA ASN A 90 -4.13 -4.10 -16.62
C ASN A 90 -4.88 -4.18 -15.27
N LEU A 91 -4.53 -3.30 -14.34
CA LEU A 91 -5.03 -3.30 -12.97
C LEU A 91 -6.03 -2.18 -12.67
N GLU A 92 -6.56 -1.46 -13.67
CA GLU A 92 -7.47 -0.32 -13.45
C GLU A 92 -8.76 -0.68 -12.70
N SER A 93 -9.17 -1.96 -12.74
CA SER A 93 -10.34 -2.45 -12.01
C SER A 93 -10.10 -2.69 -10.52
N LEU A 94 -8.83 -2.69 -10.09
CA LEU A 94 -8.42 -3.04 -8.73
C LEU A 94 -7.64 -1.91 -8.06
N ILE A 95 -6.76 -1.23 -8.80
CA ILE A 95 -5.81 -0.26 -8.25
C ILE A 95 -6.13 1.13 -8.79
N SER A 96 -6.15 2.11 -7.91
CA SER A 96 -6.30 3.53 -8.25
C SER A 96 -5.22 4.37 -7.59
N VAL A 97 -4.94 5.55 -8.15
CA VAL A 97 -4.04 6.53 -7.53
C VAL A 97 -4.86 7.47 -6.64
N ALA A 98 -4.47 7.59 -5.39
CA ALA A 98 -5.04 8.53 -4.44
C ALA A 98 -4.17 9.80 -4.41
N GLU A 99 -4.72 10.93 -4.82
CA GLU A 99 -3.97 12.18 -4.95
C GLU A 99 -4.01 13.07 -3.69
N GLY A 100 -4.88 12.73 -2.73
CA GLY A 100 -5.15 13.57 -1.55
C GLY A 100 -3.90 13.89 -0.74
N GLU A 101 -2.98 12.93 -0.58
CA GLU A 101 -1.76 13.12 0.23
C GLU A 101 -0.84 14.21 -0.35
N PHE A 102 -0.61 14.23 -1.67
CA PHE A 102 0.28 15.22 -2.27
C PHE A 102 -0.41 16.52 -2.66
N GLN A 103 -1.74 16.52 -2.84
CA GLN A 103 -2.51 17.75 -3.08
C GLN A 103 -2.74 18.55 -1.79
N TYR A 104 -2.55 17.94 -0.62
CA TYR A 104 -2.68 18.65 0.64
C TYR A 104 -1.61 19.74 0.79
N LYS A 105 -1.94 20.80 1.53
CA LYS A 105 -1.12 22.02 1.64
C LYS A 105 0.26 21.79 2.27
N ARG A 106 0.43 20.71 3.01
CA ARG A 106 1.67 20.34 3.72
C ARG A 106 1.88 18.83 3.65
N PHE A 107 3.08 18.39 3.98
CA PHE A 107 3.31 16.97 4.24
C PHE A 107 2.45 16.49 5.40
N VAL A 108 1.87 15.31 5.22
CA VAL A 108 1.08 14.56 6.18
C VAL A 108 1.72 13.18 6.27
N ASP A 109 1.84 12.64 7.48
CA ASP A 109 2.49 11.35 7.67
C ASP A 109 1.52 10.20 7.31
N PHE A 110 2.07 9.00 7.10
CA PHE A 110 1.30 7.90 6.53
C PHE A 110 0.12 7.46 7.41
N ASP A 111 0.25 7.58 8.72
CA ASP A 111 -0.76 7.19 9.70
C ASP A 111 -2.01 8.07 9.58
N ASP A 112 -1.83 9.39 9.51
CA ASP A 112 -2.92 10.34 9.26
C ASP A 112 -3.62 10.03 7.92
N VAL A 113 -2.87 9.74 6.84
CA VAL A 113 -3.46 9.37 5.54
C VAL A 113 -4.32 8.11 5.65
N VAL A 114 -3.86 7.10 6.37
CA VAL A 114 -4.59 5.82 6.53
C VAL A 114 -5.82 6.01 7.43
N ILE A 115 -5.72 6.80 8.50
CA ILE A 115 -6.82 7.12 9.40
C ILE A 115 -7.93 7.89 8.66
N GLU A 116 -7.56 8.94 7.93
CA GLU A 116 -8.49 9.75 7.14
C GLU A 116 -9.17 8.92 6.04
N LEU A 117 -8.43 8.03 5.36
CA LEU A 117 -9.03 7.12 4.38
C LEU A 117 -10.03 6.16 5.04
N ALA A 118 -9.69 5.60 6.21
CA ALA A 118 -10.58 4.69 6.93
C ALA A 118 -11.86 5.40 7.40
N GLN A 119 -11.74 6.63 7.90
CA GLN A 119 -12.89 7.47 8.27
C GLN A 119 -13.73 7.78 7.04
N PHE A 120 -13.13 8.34 5.99
CA PHE A 120 -13.82 8.68 4.75
C PHE A 120 -14.62 7.52 4.17
N LEU A 121 -14.01 6.34 4.01
CA LEU A 121 -14.69 5.19 3.41
C LEU A 121 -15.87 4.67 4.25
N ASN A 122 -15.74 4.73 5.57
CA ASN A 122 -16.78 4.25 6.48
C ASN A 122 -17.89 5.30 6.67
N ASP A 123 -17.57 6.60 6.60
CA ASP A 123 -18.57 7.66 6.52
C ASP A 123 -19.35 7.59 5.20
N GLU A 124 -18.65 7.38 4.06
CA GLU A 124 -19.30 7.15 2.77
C GLU A 124 -20.16 5.87 2.76
N ARG A 125 -19.80 4.84 3.53
CA ARG A 125 -20.64 3.64 3.71
C ARG A 125 -21.97 3.96 4.39
N ASP A 126 -21.95 4.78 5.44
CA ASP A 126 -23.13 5.06 6.26
C ASP A 126 -24.09 6.09 5.66
N LYS A 127 -23.70 6.74 4.54
CA LYS A 127 -24.58 7.69 3.84
C LYS A 127 -25.76 6.98 3.17
N PRO A 128 -26.96 7.60 3.12
CA PRO A 128 -28.16 7.02 2.49
C PRO A 128 -28.01 6.59 1.02
N ASN A 129 -27.13 7.26 0.26
CA ASN A 129 -26.78 6.93 -1.13
C ASN A 129 -25.32 6.49 -1.28
N GLY A 130 -24.72 6.06 -0.17
CA GLY A 130 -23.32 5.74 -0.04
C GLY A 130 -22.94 4.35 -0.54
N LEU A 131 -21.88 3.78 0.04
CA LEU A 131 -21.48 2.38 -0.19
C LEU A 131 -22.44 1.38 0.50
N GLY A 132 -23.75 1.66 0.55
CA GLY A 132 -24.79 0.90 1.25
C GLY A 132 -25.02 -0.53 0.76
N LEU A 133 -24.12 -1.04 -0.10
CA LEU A 133 -23.98 -2.45 -0.42
C LEU A 133 -23.17 -3.21 0.64
N LEU A 134 -22.37 -2.52 1.45
CA LEU A 134 -21.49 -3.11 2.45
C LEU A 134 -22.17 -3.06 3.82
N LYS A 135 -22.46 -4.23 4.39
CA LYS A 135 -23.16 -4.33 5.69
C LYS A 135 -22.27 -4.08 6.89
N LYS A 136 -20.96 -4.21 6.72
CA LYS A 136 -19.95 -4.10 7.78
C LYS A 136 -18.92 -3.03 7.43
N PRO A 137 -18.25 -2.46 8.45
CA PRO A 137 -17.15 -1.54 8.22
C PRO A 137 -16.05 -2.09 7.34
N LEU A 138 -15.55 -1.25 6.42
CA LEU A 138 -14.37 -1.58 5.64
C LEU A 138 -13.13 -1.42 6.51
N LYS A 139 -12.25 -2.41 6.44
CA LYS A 139 -10.88 -2.24 6.92
C LYS A 139 -10.02 -1.55 5.86
N VAL A 140 -9.20 -0.60 6.28
CA VAL A 140 -8.08 -0.12 5.47
C VAL A 140 -6.83 -0.88 5.90
N VAL A 141 -6.16 -1.53 4.95
CA VAL A 141 -4.92 -2.26 5.22
C VAL A 141 -3.73 -1.43 4.72
N TYR A 142 -2.95 -0.90 5.64
CA TYR A 142 -1.69 -0.24 5.32
C TYR A 142 -0.64 -1.29 4.95
N VAL A 143 -0.05 -1.16 3.76
CA VAL A 143 0.95 -2.10 3.24
C VAL A 143 2.35 -1.48 3.35
N CYS A 144 3.24 -2.12 4.10
CA CYS A 144 4.62 -1.68 4.24
C CYS A 144 5.63 -2.83 4.25
N GLY A 145 6.89 -2.52 4.01
CA GLY A 145 7.99 -3.46 4.22
C GLY A 145 8.42 -3.54 5.69
N LEU A 146 8.99 -4.68 6.07
CA LEU A 146 9.53 -4.94 7.41
C LEU A 146 10.55 -3.87 7.87
N ASP A 147 11.33 -3.31 6.94
CA ASP A 147 12.23 -2.18 7.24
C ASP A 147 11.51 -0.97 7.81
N HIS A 148 10.36 -0.60 7.25
CA HIS A 148 9.59 0.55 7.73
C HIS A 148 8.96 0.25 9.08
N PHE A 149 8.37 -0.95 9.23
CA PHE A 149 7.79 -1.41 10.48
C PHE A 149 8.80 -1.37 11.64
N ASN A 150 10.00 -1.93 11.44
CA ASN A 150 11.03 -1.99 12.48
C ASN A 150 11.54 -0.60 12.90
N ASN A 151 11.51 0.38 11.99
CA ASN A 151 11.98 1.74 12.25
C ASN A 151 10.86 2.71 12.69
N CYS A 152 9.58 2.30 12.61
CA CYS A 152 8.45 3.18 12.84
C CYS A 152 7.37 2.51 13.72
N ARG A 153 7.34 2.89 15.00
CA ARG A 153 6.33 2.40 15.96
C ARG A 153 4.90 2.84 15.62
N HIS A 154 4.72 3.84 14.77
CA HIS A 154 3.39 4.31 14.39
C HIS A 154 2.62 3.24 13.62
N VAL A 155 3.30 2.32 12.92
CA VAL A 155 2.62 1.21 12.23
C VAL A 155 1.91 0.29 13.24
N GLU A 156 2.55 -0.01 14.37
CA GLU A 156 1.91 -0.80 15.44
C GLU A 156 0.75 -0.04 16.10
N GLN A 157 0.91 1.27 16.31
CA GLN A 157 -0.14 2.11 16.89
C GLN A 157 -1.36 2.20 15.96
N LEU A 158 -1.12 2.32 14.65
CA LEU A 158 -2.13 2.37 13.61
C LEU A 158 -2.99 1.10 13.60
N ALA A 159 -2.38 -0.07 13.81
CA ALA A 159 -3.10 -1.35 13.88
C ALA A 159 -4.03 -1.49 15.11
N LYS A 160 -3.98 -0.58 16.10
CA LYS A 160 -4.91 -0.58 17.24
C LYS A 160 -6.29 -0.02 16.89
N ASN A 161 -6.42 0.69 15.78
CA ASN A 161 -7.71 1.14 15.27
C ASN A 161 -8.49 -0.06 14.72
N GLU A 162 -9.77 -0.19 15.09
CA GLU A 162 -10.61 -1.33 14.70
C GLU A 162 -10.82 -1.48 13.18
N ASN A 163 -10.84 -0.34 12.47
CA ASN A 163 -11.05 -0.27 11.02
C ASN A 163 -9.73 -0.23 10.24
N ILE A 164 -8.60 -0.47 10.90
CA ILE A 164 -7.28 -0.45 10.25
C ILE A 164 -6.53 -1.74 10.58
N ALA A 165 -5.85 -2.27 9.57
CA ALA A 165 -4.89 -3.34 9.72
C ALA A 165 -3.57 -2.95 9.03
N CYS A 166 -2.49 -3.66 9.35
CA CYS A 166 -1.19 -3.47 8.73
C CYS A 166 -0.69 -4.78 8.14
N ALA A 167 -0.37 -4.78 6.85
CA ALA A 167 0.29 -5.89 6.17
C ALA A 167 1.78 -5.57 6.02
N VAL A 168 2.60 -6.32 6.75
CA VAL A 168 4.05 -6.14 6.85
C VAL A 168 4.73 -7.24 6.06
N ILE A 169 5.38 -6.85 4.96
CA ILE A 169 6.03 -7.78 4.04
C ILE A 169 7.48 -8.00 4.48
N TYR A 170 7.87 -9.27 4.61
CA TYR A 170 9.26 -9.65 4.88
C TYR A 170 10.25 -9.03 3.87
N ARG A 171 11.44 -8.69 4.36
CA ARG A 171 12.57 -8.26 3.54
C ARG A 171 13.84 -8.97 4.00
N LEU A 172 14.65 -9.36 3.01
CA LEU A 172 15.89 -10.08 3.25
C LEU A 172 16.80 -9.26 4.19
N ASN A 173 17.36 -9.93 5.21
CA ASN A 173 18.24 -9.37 6.25
C ASN A 173 17.55 -8.51 7.32
N ALA A 174 16.22 -8.43 7.38
CA ALA A 174 15.52 -7.78 8.49
C ALA A 174 15.15 -8.81 9.59
N SER A 175 15.23 -8.40 10.86
CA SER A 175 14.82 -9.24 11.99
C SER A 175 13.30 -9.42 12.01
N GLU A 176 12.85 -10.66 12.17
CA GLU A 176 11.44 -11.06 12.11
C GLU A 176 10.82 -11.35 13.50
N ASP A 177 11.65 -11.56 14.52
CA ASP A 177 11.20 -12.05 15.83
C ASP A 177 10.18 -11.11 16.49
N TYR A 178 10.32 -9.81 16.26
CA TYR A 178 9.39 -8.82 16.79
C TYR A 178 8.03 -8.90 16.10
N ILE A 179 8.01 -8.93 14.76
CA ILE A 179 6.77 -8.91 13.99
C ILE A 179 5.98 -10.22 14.14
N LYS A 180 6.65 -11.38 14.18
CA LYS A 180 5.99 -12.68 14.41
C LYS A 180 5.25 -12.72 15.73
N ARG A 181 5.91 -12.27 16.81
CA ARG A 181 5.26 -12.16 18.14
C ARG A 181 4.10 -11.18 18.18
N LEU A 182 4.13 -10.14 17.36
CA LEU A 182 3.04 -9.17 17.29
C LEU A 182 1.86 -9.70 16.48
N GLU A 183 2.09 -10.42 15.39
CA GLU A 183 1.02 -11.09 14.66
C GLU A 183 0.27 -12.09 15.55
N GLU A 184 0.99 -12.90 16.34
CA GLU A 184 0.37 -13.85 17.29
C GLU A 184 -0.49 -13.15 18.37
N LYS A 185 -0.15 -11.90 18.72
CA LYS A 185 -0.82 -11.13 19.79
C LYS A 185 -1.86 -10.15 19.29
N SER A 186 -1.77 -9.70 18.04
CA SER A 186 -2.55 -8.61 17.46
C SER A 186 -3.40 -9.12 16.30
N SER A 187 -4.72 -8.98 16.42
CA SER A 187 -5.66 -9.40 15.36
C SER A 187 -5.53 -8.60 14.06
N ASN A 188 -4.92 -7.40 14.10
CA ASN A 188 -4.88 -6.45 12.98
C ASN A 188 -3.49 -6.32 12.32
N ILE A 189 -2.49 -7.12 12.69
CA ILE A 189 -1.17 -7.14 12.03
C ILE A 189 -1.03 -8.42 11.23
N TYR A 190 -0.76 -8.31 9.93
CA TYR A 190 -0.52 -9.42 9.00
C TYR A 190 0.95 -9.47 8.62
N TYR A 191 1.66 -10.51 9.04
CA TYR A 191 3.05 -10.71 8.69
C TYR A 191 3.15 -11.68 7.51
N ILE A 192 3.67 -11.16 6.41
CA ILE A 192 3.71 -11.88 5.14
C ILE A 192 5.14 -12.33 4.91
N THR A 193 5.36 -13.62 5.13
CA THR A 193 6.62 -14.27 4.75
C THR A 193 6.70 -14.35 3.23
N LEU A 194 7.93 -14.30 2.73
CA LEU A 194 8.21 -14.66 1.36
C LEU A 194 8.42 -16.17 1.33
N ASP A 195 7.34 -16.95 1.30
CA ASP A 195 7.45 -18.34 0.84
C ASP A 195 7.98 -18.32 -0.62
N ASP A 196 8.60 -19.41 -1.09
CA ASP A 196 9.49 -19.54 -2.28
C ASP A 196 9.14 -18.75 -3.58
N GLU A 197 7.95 -18.17 -3.74
CA GLU A 197 7.48 -17.35 -4.85
C GLU A 197 8.34 -16.10 -5.16
N ARG A 198 9.13 -15.59 -4.21
CA ARG A 198 10.03 -14.44 -4.47
C ARG A 198 11.45 -14.81 -4.90
N LYS A 199 11.85 -16.09 -4.99
CA LYS A 199 13.14 -16.44 -5.60
C LYS A 199 13.27 -15.93 -7.05
N THR A 200 12.16 -15.64 -7.71
CA THR A 200 12.09 -15.14 -9.09
C THR A 200 11.72 -13.64 -9.20
N LEU A 201 11.24 -13.00 -8.14
CA LEU A 201 10.84 -11.59 -8.14
C LEU A 201 11.99 -10.72 -7.61
N VAL A 202 12.62 -10.00 -8.53
CA VAL A 202 13.77 -9.12 -8.25
C VAL A 202 13.38 -8.07 -7.20
N ASP A 203 14.13 -8.04 -6.08
CA ASP A 203 14.03 -6.98 -5.08
C ASP A 203 14.68 -5.69 -5.61
N ILE A 204 13.91 -5.00 -6.43
CA ILE A 204 14.26 -3.72 -7.02
C ILE A 204 13.78 -2.62 -6.09
N SER A 205 14.70 -1.72 -5.69
CA SER A 205 14.36 -0.51 -4.97
C SER A 205 14.42 0.69 -5.91
N SER A 206 13.58 1.70 -5.67
CA SER A 206 13.65 2.96 -6.42
C SER A 206 15.04 3.61 -6.35
N THR A 207 15.80 3.38 -5.27
CA THR A 207 17.19 3.86 -5.17
C THR A 207 18.12 3.21 -6.20
N LYS A 208 17.98 1.89 -6.44
CA LYS A 208 18.75 1.20 -7.49
C LYS A 208 18.38 1.73 -8.88
N ILE A 209 17.08 1.90 -9.16
CA ILE A 209 16.59 2.44 -10.44
C ILE A 209 17.16 3.85 -10.68
N ARG A 210 17.07 4.76 -9.70
CA ARG A 210 17.61 6.11 -9.85
C ARG A 210 19.12 6.13 -10.12
N LYS A 211 19.89 5.26 -9.45
CA LYS A 211 21.33 5.13 -9.70
C LYS A 211 21.63 4.68 -11.13
N GLN A 212 20.85 3.73 -11.66
CA GLN A 212 21.00 3.26 -13.04
C GLN A 212 20.71 4.36 -14.07
N TYR A 213 19.67 5.16 -13.85
CA TYR A 213 19.35 6.29 -14.74
C TYR A 213 20.35 7.46 -14.68
N GLN A 214 21.10 7.58 -13.58
CA GLN A 214 22.12 8.64 -13.42
C GLN A 214 23.45 8.30 -14.09
N ASN A 215 23.75 7.01 -14.23
CA ASN A 215 24.94 6.50 -14.89
C ASN A 215 24.53 5.62 -16.08
N PRO A 216 24.09 6.22 -17.21
CA PRO A 216 23.81 5.49 -18.44
C PRO A 216 25.13 5.07 -19.12
N THR A 217 25.97 4.31 -18.43
CA THR A 217 27.11 3.62 -19.04
C THR A 217 26.77 2.14 -19.11
N ASP A 218 26.69 1.67 -20.35
CA ASP A 218 26.61 0.28 -20.81
C ASP A 218 25.25 -0.44 -20.63
N SER A 219 24.35 -0.19 -21.57
CA SER A 219 23.38 -1.20 -22.02
C SER A 219 23.32 -1.16 -23.55
N GLU A 220 24.31 -1.81 -24.18
CA GLU A 220 24.14 -2.48 -25.49
C GLU A 220 23.45 -3.83 -25.28
#